data_AF-A0A524FTN6-F1
#
_entry.id   AF-A0A524FTN6-F1
#
_cell.length_a   1.000
_cell.length_b   1.000
_cell.length_c   1.000
_cell.angle_alpha   90.00
_cell.angle_beta   90.00
_cell.angle_gamma   90.00
#
_symmetry.space_group_name_H-M   'P 1'
#
loop_
_entity.id
_entity.type
_entity.pdbx_description
1 polymer ?
#
loop_
_entity_poly.entity_id
_entity_poly.type
_entity_poly.pdbx_seq_one_letter_code
_entity_poly.pdbx_strand_id
1 'polypeptide(L)'
;MDSFDSEESLPKSVDKMPAGTRARVSISIRFDSITRRLVGPHAPTVPCPHCLGQIDFNDRIEWLGPTAVTCSHCGKVIHIVDLLHDE
;
A
#
# COMPACT_ATOMS: atom_id res chain seq x y z
N MET A 1 -40.97 53.89 -2.06
CA MET A 1 -39.61 53.93 -2.60
C MET A 1 -39.46 52.66 -3.42
N ASP A 2 -39.62 52.83 -4.72
CA ASP A 2 -40.34 51.87 -5.55
C ASP A 2 -39.41 51.16 -6.53
N SER A 3 -39.90 50.03 -7.04
CA SER A 3 -39.39 49.21 -8.14
C SER A 3 -38.16 49.71 -8.90
N PHE A 4 -37.07 48.95 -8.81
CA PHE A 4 -36.18 48.79 -9.96
C PHE A 4 -36.43 47.43 -10.58
N ASP A 5 -37.22 47.45 -11.65
CA ASP A 5 -37.34 46.36 -12.60
C ASP A 5 -36.04 46.30 -13.43
N SER A 6 -35.58 45.09 -13.75
CA SER A 6 -34.40 44.88 -14.60
C SER A 6 -34.52 43.52 -15.29
N GLU A 7 -35.29 43.50 -16.38
CA GLU A 7 -35.34 42.38 -17.33
C GLU A 7 -33.98 42.16 -18.02
N GLU A 8 -33.06 41.44 -17.37
CA GLU A 8 -31.89 40.89 -18.07
C GLU A 8 -32.28 39.59 -18.80
N SER A 9 -32.71 39.75 -20.06
CA SER A 9 -33.08 38.66 -20.95
C SER A 9 -31.86 37.92 -21.48
N LEU A 10 -31.63 36.69 -21.00
CA LEU A 10 -30.60 35.77 -21.50
C LEU A 10 -31.21 34.61 -22.32
N PRO A 11 -30.48 34.09 -23.34
CA PRO A 11 -31.10 33.43 -24.49
C PRO A 11 -31.55 31.97 -24.27
N LYS A 12 -32.58 31.58 -25.04
CA LYS A 12 -33.03 30.18 -25.21
C LYS A 12 -32.06 29.37 -26.08
N SER A 13 -31.86 28.10 -25.73
CA SER A 13 -31.21 27.01 -26.53
C SER A 13 -29.75 27.29 -26.96
N VAL A 14 -28.82 26.34 -27.10
CA VAL A 14 -28.80 24.85 -27.12
C VAL A 14 -27.52 24.39 -26.35
N ASP A 15 -27.29 23.12 -25.99
CA ASP A 15 -27.99 21.86 -26.31
C ASP A 15 -27.91 20.84 -25.14
N LYS A 16 -28.63 19.72 -25.28
CA LYS A 16 -28.56 18.55 -24.40
C LYS A 16 -27.29 17.74 -24.72
N MET A 17 -26.14 18.18 -24.20
CA MET A 17 -24.91 17.38 -24.23
C MET A 17 -25.22 15.96 -23.71
N PRO A 18 -24.83 14.89 -24.43
CA PRO A 18 -24.89 13.56 -23.85
C PRO A 18 -24.03 13.58 -22.59
N ALA A 19 -24.56 13.06 -21.48
CA ALA A 19 -23.84 13.00 -20.21
C ALA A 19 -22.58 12.16 -20.42
N GLY A 20 -21.46 12.82 -20.69
CA GLY A 20 -20.21 12.18 -21.03
C GLY A 20 -19.79 11.30 -19.87
N THR A 21 -19.95 9.99 -20.03
CA THR A 21 -19.65 9.00 -19.00
C THR A 21 -18.17 9.08 -18.68
N ARG A 22 -17.80 9.92 -17.71
CA ARG A 22 -16.46 9.98 -17.14
C ARG A 22 -16.23 8.63 -16.48
N ALA A 23 -15.66 7.71 -17.25
CA ALA A 23 -15.36 6.36 -16.81
C ALA A 23 -14.46 6.47 -15.58
N ARG A 24 -15.03 6.14 -14.41
CA ARG A 24 -14.26 6.09 -13.17
C ARG A 24 -13.35 4.89 -13.26
N VAL A 25 -12.08 5.12 -13.60
CA VAL A 25 -11.04 4.09 -13.53
C VAL A 25 -10.88 3.70 -12.07
N SER A 26 -11.48 2.58 -11.66
CA SER A 26 -11.30 2.00 -10.34
C SER A 26 -10.00 1.20 -10.33
N ILE A 27 -8.93 1.81 -9.82
CA ILE A 27 -7.65 1.13 -9.63
C ILE A 27 -7.78 0.21 -8.41
N SER A 28 -7.78 -1.10 -8.65
CA SER A 28 -7.77 -2.12 -7.59
C SER A 28 -6.35 -2.28 -7.04
N ILE A 29 -5.97 -1.43 -6.09
CA ILE A 29 -4.70 -1.58 -5.36
C ILE A 29 -4.87 -2.71 -4.35
N ARG A 30 -4.11 -3.79 -4.50
CA ARG A 30 -3.99 -4.83 -3.48
C ARG A 30 -2.87 -4.44 -2.52
N PHE A 31 -3.19 -4.32 -1.24
CA PHE A 31 -2.19 -4.20 -0.18
C PHE A 31 -1.75 -5.60 0.26
N ASP A 32 -0.47 -5.89 0.10
CA ASP A 32 0.15 -7.09 0.65
C ASP A 32 0.97 -6.73 1.89
N SER A 33 0.82 -7.50 2.96
CA SER A 33 1.45 -7.23 4.24
C SER A 33 2.68 -8.12 4.39
N ILE A 34 3.86 -7.50 4.32
CA ILE A 34 5.15 -8.15 4.55
C ILE A 34 5.13 -8.98 5.84
N THR A 35 4.56 -8.42 6.93
CA THR A 35 4.44 -9.12 8.21
C THR A 35 3.54 -10.35 8.14
N ARG A 36 2.48 -10.36 7.31
CA ARG A 36 1.65 -11.56 7.05
C ARG A 36 2.35 -12.60 6.17
N ARG A 37 3.26 -12.19 5.27
CA ARG A 37 4.10 -13.11 4.49
C ARG A 37 5.11 -13.82 5.38
N LEU A 38 5.65 -13.12 6.38
CA LEU A 38 6.78 -13.58 7.19
C LEU A 38 6.38 -14.14 8.57
N VAL A 39 5.20 -13.86 9.11
CA VAL A 39 4.76 -14.30 10.44
C VAL A 39 3.46 -15.09 10.36
N GLY A 40 3.40 -16.26 10.98
CA GLY A 40 2.22 -17.12 11.02
C GLY A 40 2.54 -18.63 10.90
N PRO A 41 1.54 -19.51 11.09
CA PRO A 41 1.72 -20.97 11.14
C PRO A 41 2.13 -21.62 9.81
N HIS A 42 2.10 -20.86 8.72
CA HIS A 42 2.55 -21.27 7.38
C HIS A 42 3.61 -20.31 6.80
N ALA A 43 4.20 -19.45 7.64
CA ALA A 43 5.28 -18.57 7.20
C ALA A 43 6.53 -19.39 6.86
N PRO A 44 7.26 -19.04 5.79
CA PRO A 44 8.49 -19.71 5.42
C PRO A 44 9.63 -19.30 6.37
N THR A 45 10.56 -20.22 6.63
CA THR A 45 11.88 -19.84 7.14
C THR A 45 12.71 -19.26 5.99
N VAL A 46 13.45 -18.18 6.25
CA VAL A 46 14.31 -17.54 5.24
C VAL A 46 15.78 -17.61 5.67
N PRO A 47 16.74 -17.81 4.75
CA PRO A 47 18.15 -17.82 5.09
C PRO A 47 18.63 -16.40 5.43
N CYS A 48 19.42 -16.27 6.50
CA CYS A 48 20.10 -15.01 6.84
C CYS A 48 21.11 -14.63 5.74
N PRO A 49 21.08 -13.40 5.18
CA PRO A 49 22.00 -12.99 4.12
C PRO A 49 23.47 -12.93 4.57
N HIS A 50 23.74 -12.88 5.89
CA HIS A 50 25.09 -12.77 6.44
C HIS A 50 25.73 -14.08 6.89
N CYS A 51 24.94 -15.10 7.21
CA CYS A 51 25.44 -16.36 7.79
C CYS A 51 24.70 -17.62 7.30
N LEU A 52 23.70 -17.47 6.42
CA LEU A 52 22.85 -18.52 5.86
C LEU A 52 22.05 -19.37 6.88
N GLY A 53 22.15 -19.05 8.17
CA GLY A 53 21.32 -19.65 9.22
C GLY A 53 19.84 -19.35 8.98
N GLN A 54 18.98 -20.34 9.19
CA GLN A 54 17.54 -20.23 8.97
C GLN A 54 16.89 -19.32 10.02
N ILE A 55 16.17 -18.32 9.55
CA ILE A 55 15.40 -17.38 10.38
C ILE A 55 13.97 -17.90 10.45
N ASP A 56 13.55 -18.25 11.66
CA ASP A 56 12.13 -18.48 11.99
C ASP A 56 11.59 -17.24 12.71
N PHE A 57 10.62 -16.58 12.07
CA PHE A 57 9.93 -15.41 12.58
C PHE A 57 8.92 -15.72 13.70
N ASN A 58 8.60 -16.99 13.95
CA ASN A 58 7.63 -17.41 14.96
C ASN A 58 8.25 -17.80 16.31
N ASP A 59 9.47 -18.35 16.35
CA ASP A 59 10.12 -18.82 17.60
C ASP A 59 11.10 -17.79 18.20
N ARG A 60 12.03 -17.23 17.40
CA ARG A 60 13.18 -16.46 17.92
C ARG A 60 13.59 -15.31 17.01
N ILE A 61 12.79 -14.25 17.01
CA ILE A 61 13.17 -13.02 16.31
C ILE A 61 13.02 -11.78 17.20
N GLU A 62 14.07 -10.97 17.22
CA GLU A 62 14.11 -9.68 17.91
C GLU A 62 13.88 -8.58 16.87
N TRP A 63 12.82 -7.78 17.08
CA TRP A 63 12.48 -6.66 16.22
C TRP A 63 13.16 -5.39 16.72
N LEU A 64 14.01 -4.79 15.89
CA LEU A 64 14.66 -3.50 16.17
C LEU A 64 13.81 -2.31 15.68
N GLY A 65 12.80 -2.58 14.85
CA GLY A 65 11.87 -1.60 14.31
C GLY A 65 10.96 -2.24 13.26
N PRO A 66 10.08 -1.48 12.59
CA PRO A 66 9.11 -2.01 11.63
C PRO A 66 9.74 -2.65 10.38
N THR A 67 11.02 -2.38 10.11
CA THR A 67 11.73 -2.79 8.87
C THR A 67 13.02 -3.58 9.14
N ALA A 68 13.37 -3.87 10.40
CA ALA A 68 14.65 -4.47 10.76
C ALA A 68 14.55 -5.44 11.95
N VAL A 69 15.32 -6.53 11.86
CA VAL A 69 15.37 -7.62 12.85
C VAL A 69 16.81 -8.04 13.13
N THR A 70 17.07 -8.58 14.33
CA THR A 70 18.37 -9.18 14.67
C THR A 70 18.38 -10.67 14.29
N CYS A 71 19.44 -11.14 13.61
CA CYS A 71 19.63 -12.57 13.37
C CYS A 71 20.04 -13.30 14.66
N SER A 72 19.22 -14.25 15.12
CA SER A 72 19.48 -15.06 16.32
C SER A 72 20.73 -15.96 16.21
N HIS A 73 21.23 -16.25 14.99
CA HIS A 73 22.44 -17.06 14.79
C HIS A 73 23.76 -16.27 14.82
N CYS A 74 23.77 -15.04 14.30
CA CYS A 74 25.01 -14.27 14.12
C CYS A 74 24.98 -12.84 14.70
N GLY A 75 23.88 -12.43 15.34
CA GLY A 75 23.73 -11.12 15.99
C GLY A 75 23.69 -9.92 15.04
N LYS A 76 23.82 -10.12 13.72
CA LYS A 76 23.77 -9.04 12.73
C LYS A 76 22.33 -8.58 12.49
N VAL A 77 22.20 -7.27 12.27
CA VAL A 77 20.95 -6.64 11.82
C VAL A 77 20.68 -7.02 10.36
N ILE A 78 19.42 -7.30 10.06
CA ILE A 78 18.91 -7.58 8.71
C ILE A 78 17.74 -6.64 8.45
N HIS A 79 17.72 -5.99 7.28
CA HIS A 79 16.54 -5.26 6.83
C HIS A 79 15.60 -6.23 6.10
N ILE A 80 14.31 -6.10 6.36
CA ILE A 80 13.32 -7.06 5.84
C ILE A 80 13.24 -7.01 4.30
N VAL A 81 13.55 -5.86 3.69
CA VAL A 81 13.67 -5.75 2.23
C VAL A 81 14.75 -6.66 1.64
N ASP A 82 15.83 -6.96 2.38
CA ASP A 82 16.89 -7.87 1.94
C ASP A 82 16.47 -9.36 1.98
N LEU A 83 15.33 -9.65 2.62
CA LEU A 83 14.72 -11.00 2.70
C LEU A 83 13.59 -11.19 1.67
N LEU A 84 13.09 -10.09 1.12
CA LEU A 84 12.07 -10.09 0.07
C LEU A 84 12.76 -10.16 -1.29
N HIS A 85 13.02 -11.38 -1.74
CA HIS A 85 13.26 -11.63 -3.16
C HIS A 85 11.92 -11.44 -3.88
N ASP A 86 11.65 -10.23 -4.37
CA ASP A 86 10.62 -10.00 -5.37
C ASP A 86 11.19 -10.40 -6.75
N GLU A 87 10.49 -11.30 -7.45
CA GLU A 87 10.75 -11.66 -8.86
C GLU A 87 10.18 -10.61 -9.84
#